data_AF-A0A2R6Q1H4-F1
#
_entry.id   AF-A0A2R6Q1H4-F1
#
_cell.length_a   1.000
_cell.length_b   1.000
_cell.length_c   1.000
_cell.angle_alpha   90.00
_cell.angle_beta   90.00
_cell.angle_gamma   90.00
#
_symmetry.space_group_name_H-M   'P 1'
#
loop_
_entity.id
_entity.type
_entity.pdbx_description
1 polymer ?
#
loop_
_entity_poly.entity_id
_entity_poly.type
_entity_poly.pdbx_seq_one_letter_code
_entity_poly.pdbx_strand_id
1 'polypeptide(L)'
;MASSSISNPEAGTNRSRESKCKKRRRIGIENGIEEVKIAKTRWNTEAEQQIYSLKLMEALRRTRRNPSSLAAEVSPAGRNAVRQTADRVLAVAARGRTRWSRSILKSRLNMKLDSYRPKKHKRLKVPGDIRSKKPVASNRLPAVQRKVRFLGRLVPGCRELSLPKLLEEATDYIAALEMQIRAMTAVAGVLNS
;
A
#
# COMPACT_ATOMS: atom_id res chain seq x y z
N MET A 1 43.72 34.55 -60.07
CA MET A 1 44.29 33.26 -60.53
C MET A 1 44.42 32.35 -59.33
N ALA A 2 43.93 31.12 -59.48
CA ALA A 2 44.15 29.91 -58.68
C ALA A 2 43.78 29.91 -57.18
N SER A 3 42.80 29.04 -56.89
CA SER A 3 42.36 28.52 -55.60
C SER A 3 43.49 27.93 -54.74
N SER A 4 43.28 27.89 -53.42
CA SER A 4 43.48 26.64 -52.67
C SER A 4 42.70 26.66 -51.34
N SER A 5 41.78 25.71 -51.28
CA SER A 5 41.01 25.27 -50.14
C SER A 5 41.92 24.51 -49.17
N ILE A 6 41.92 24.85 -47.88
CA ILE A 6 42.32 23.90 -46.83
C ILE A 6 41.37 24.08 -45.63
N SER A 7 40.34 23.25 -45.64
CA SER A 7 39.54 22.89 -44.48
C SER A 7 40.40 22.15 -43.46
N ASN A 8 40.40 22.59 -42.21
CA ASN A 8 40.93 21.82 -41.08
C ASN A 8 39.78 21.41 -40.15
N PRO A 9 39.42 20.12 -40.07
CA PRO A 9 38.44 19.63 -39.11
C PRO A 9 39.12 19.38 -37.76
N GLU A 10 38.67 20.07 -36.71
CA GLU A 10 39.10 19.79 -35.34
C GLU A 10 38.59 18.41 -34.89
N ALA A 11 39.54 17.50 -34.74
CA ALA A 11 39.61 16.38 -33.80
C ALA A 11 38.29 15.95 -33.14
N GLY A 12 37.59 15.04 -33.81
CA GLY A 12 36.64 14.14 -33.17
C GLY A 12 37.33 13.34 -32.06
N THR A 13 37.05 13.69 -30.81
CA THR A 13 37.40 12.84 -29.68
C THR A 13 36.42 11.67 -29.64
N ASN A 14 36.85 10.57 -30.24
CA ASN A 14 36.41 9.23 -29.90
C ASN A 14 36.52 9.02 -28.38
N ARG A 15 35.37 9.00 -27.70
CA ARG A 15 35.19 8.10 -26.55
C ARG A 15 33.99 7.20 -26.82
N SER A 16 34.30 6.22 -27.66
CA SER A 16 33.80 4.85 -27.53
C SER A 16 33.71 4.45 -26.06
N ARG A 17 32.50 4.07 -25.62
CA ARG A 17 32.23 2.83 -24.85
C ARG A 17 30.76 2.75 -24.45
N GLU A 18 30.09 1.83 -25.14
CA GLU A 18 29.13 0.86 -24.57
C GLU A 18 27.64 1.24 -24.48
N SER A 19 26.99 1.29 -25.64
CA SER A 19 25.56 1.05 -25.79
C SER A 19 25.22 -0.43 -25.59
N LYS A 20 25.11 -0.88 -24.34
CA LYS A 20 24.55 -2.20 -24.01
C LYS A 20 23.03 -2.18 -24.16
N CYS A 21 22.57 -2.42 -25.39
CA CYS A 21 21.22 -2.86 -25.69
C CYS A 21 20.88 -4.08 -24.82
N LYS A 22 19.95 -3.93 -23.88
CA LYS A 22 19.51 -5.03 -23.01
C LYS A 22 18.72 -6.05 -23.84
N LYS A 23 19.47 -7.06 -24.30
CA LYS A 23 19.05 -8.35 -24.84
C LYS A 23 17.76 -8.85 -24.16
N ARG A 24 16.65 -8.83 -24.90
CA ARG A 24 15.43 -9.58 -24.59
C ARG A 24 15.82 -11.03 -24.35
N ARG A 25 15.66 -11.52 -23.13
CA ARG A 25 15.60 -12.96 -22.88
C ARG A 25 14.13 -13.38 -23.09
N ARG A 26 13.88 -14.12 -24.17
CA ARG A 26 12.74 -15.03 -24.28
C ARG A 26 12.81 -15.96 -23.07
N ILE A 27 11.74 -15.99 -22.27
CA ILE A 27 11.57 -17.01 -21.23
C ILE A 27 10.60 -18.03 -21.81
N GLY A 28 11.08 -19.26 -21.94
CA GLY A 28 10.31 -20.42 -22.37
C GLY A 28 9.16 -20.68 -21.42
N ILE A 29 8.03 -21.05 -22.01
CA ILE A 29 6.88 -21.61 -21.32
C ILE A 29 7.23 -23.07 -21.06
N GLU A 30 7.59 -23.40 -19.83
CA GLU A 30 7.56 -24.77 -19.32
C GLU A 30 6.93 -24.78 -17.92
N ASN A 31 5.66 -25.22 -17.90
CA ASN A 31 5.10 -26.19 -16.96
C ASN A 31 5.01 -25.72 -15.48
N GLY A 32 3.89 -25.18 -14.99
CA GLY A 32 2.59 -25.86 -14.91
C GLY A 32 2.36 -26.65 -13.61
N ILE A 33 3.36 -26.77 -12.71
CA ILE A 33 3.26 -27.57 -11.47
C ILE A 33 3.64 -26.77 -10.20
N GLU A 34 4.19 -25.55 -10.33
CA GLU A 34 4.49 -24.67 -9.19
C GLU A 34 3.32 -23.77 -8.75
N GLU A 35 2.17 -23.85 -9.43
CA GLU A 35 0.99 -23.00 -9.18
C GLU A 35 0.29 -23.31 -7.83
N VAL A 36 0.69 -24.40 -7.16
CA VAL A 36 0.15 -24.86 -5.85
C VAL A 36 1.24 -25.00 -4.78
N LYS A 37 2.47 -24.49 -5.02
CA LYS A 37 3.32 -24.05 -3.90
C LYS A 37 2.73 -22.75 -3.41
N ILE A 38 1.65 -22.90 -2.62
CA ILE A 38 1.08 -21.92 -1.69
C ILE A 38 2.16 -20.89 -1.45
N ALA A 39 1.97 -19.68 -1.96
CA ALA A 39 2.83 -18.56 -1.66
C ALA A 39 3.18 -18.73 -0.18
N LYS A 40 4.44 -19.07 0.12
CA LYS A 40 4.99 -19.00 1.48
C LYS A 40 5.04 -17.50 1.73
N THR A 41 3.85 -16.91 1.87
CA THR A 41 3.62 -15.59 2.34
C THR A 41 4.25 -15.65 3.69
N ARG A 42 5.38 -14.98 3.82
CA ARG A 42 6.11 -14.71 5.06
C ARG A 42 5.21 -14.78 6.31
N TRP A 43 4.01 -14.20 6.19
CA TRP A 43 2.87 -14.18 7.12
C TRP A 43 2.39 -15.54 7.69
N ASN A 44 2.75 -16.68 7.10
CA ASN A 44 2.34 -18.01 7.58
C ASN A 44 3.38 -18.68 8.48
N THR A 45 4.54 -18.07 8.70
CA THR A 45 5.55 -18.64 9.59
C THR A 45 5.27 -18.30 11.05
N GLU A 46 5.53 -19.25 11.95
CA GLU A 46 5.35 -19.05 13.39
C GLU A 46 6.32 -17.99 13.93
N ALA A 47 7.55 -17.95 13.44
CA ALA A 47 8.53 -16.93 13.79
C ALA A 47 8.02 -15.51 13.48
N GLU A 48 7.37 -15.29 12.33
CA GLU A 48 6.81 -13.98 12.00
C GLU A 48 5.61 -13.62 12.86
N GLN A 49 4.78 -14.60 13.20
CA GLN A 49 3.68 -14.42 14.15
C GLN A 49 4.21 -13.98 15.52
N GLN A 50 5.28 -14.61 16.03
CA GLN A 50 5.92 -14.24 17.29
C GLN A 50 6.51 -12.83 17.22
N ILE A 51 7.28 -12.50 16.18
CA ILE A 51 7.84 -11.15 15.99
C ILE A 51 6.73 -10.09 15.93
N TYR A 52 5.63 -10.38 15.23
CA TYR A 52 4.47 -9.51 15.17
C TYR A 52 3.84 -9.32 16.55
N SER A 53 3.60 -10.40 17.29
CA SER A 53 2.99 -10.36 18.62
C SER A 53 3.79 -9.53 19.62
N LEU A 54 5.12 -9.68 19.65
CA LEU A 54 6.00 -8.90 20.51
C LEU A 54 5.92 -7.41 20.18
N LYS A 55 6.00 -7.05 18.89
CA LYS A 55 5.87 -5.65 18.44
C LYS A 55 4.51 -5.07 18.73
N LEU A 56 3.45 -5.87 18.61
CA LEU A 56 2.08 -5.45 18.93
C LEU A 56 1.97 -5.09 20.40
N MET A 57 2.43 -5.96 21.30
CA MET A 57 2.41 -5.75 22.74
C MET A 57 3.20 -4.50 23.13
N GLU A 58 4.39 -4.30 22.57
CA GLU A 58 5.17 -3.07 22.77
C GLU A 58 4.41 -1.82 22.32
N ALA A 59 3.79 -1.86 21.14
CA ALA A 59 3.06 -0.72 20.58
C ALA A 59 1.78 -0.40 21.38
N LEU A 60 1.06 -1.41 21.85
CA LEU A 60 -0.11 -1.23 22.71
C LEU A 60 0.27 -0.62 24.06
N ARG A 61 1.36 -1.09 24.69
CA ARG A 61 1.89 -0.49 25.93
C ARG A 61 2.26 0.99 25.73
N ARG A 62 2.84 1.35 24.59
CA ARG A 62 3.15 2.76 24.25
C ARG A 62 1.89 3.61 24.06
N THR A 63 0.87 3.04 23.43
CA THR A 63 -0.42 3.73 23.22
C THR A 63 -1.12 3.99 24.55
N ARG A 64 -1.17 3.00 25.45
CA ARG A 64 -1.75 3.15 26.79
C ARG A 64 -1.04 4.19 27.66
N ARG A 65 0.29 4.33 27.53
CA ARG A 65 1.07 5.32 28.29
C ARG A 65 0.88 6.77 27.83
N ASN A 66 0.34 6.97 26.64
CA ASN A 66 0.12 8.32 26.14
C ASN A 66 -1.21 8.84 26.73
N PRO A 67 -1.20 9.90 27.59
CA PRO A 67 -2.35 10.31 28.40
C PRO A 67 -3.57 10.74 27.56
N SER A 68 -3.33 11.18 26.31
CA SER A 68 -4.39 11.48 25.33
C SER A 68 -5.16 10.25 24.83
N SER A 69 -4.66 9.04 25.09
CA SER A 69 -5.26 7.75 24.67
C SER A 69 -6.04 7.06 25.80
N LEU A 70 -5.72 7.34 27.07
CA LEU A 70 -6.39 6.74 28.23
C LEU A 70 -7.86 7.18 28.33
N ALA A 71 -8.16 8.42 27.95
CA ALA A 71 -9.54 8.90 27.82
C ALA A 71 -10.30 8.26 26.63
N ALA A 72 -9.59 7.61 25.70
CA ALA A 72 -10.18 7.02 24.50
C ALA A 72 -10.61 5.55 24.69
N GLU A 73 -10.05 4.80 25.66
CA GLU A 73 -10.32 3.36 25.86
C GLU A 73 -11.81 3.02 26.07
N VAL A 74 -12.59 3.91 26.70
CA VAL A 74 -14.04 3.75 26.90
C VAL A 74 -14.87 4.25 25.71
N SER A 75 -14.24 4.99 24.79
CA SER A 75 -14.87 5.59 23.61
C SER A 75 -14.68 4.70 22.36
N PRO A 76 -15.59 4.75 21.36
CA PRO A 76 -15.33 4.18 20.03
C PRO A 76 -13.99 4.65 19.43
N ALA A 77 -13.44 5.79 19.87
CA ALA A 77 -12.10 6.25 19.52
C ALA A 77 -10.96 5.32 19.98
N GLY A 78 -11.06 4.67 21.16
CA GLY A 78 -10.05 3.76 21.70
C GLY A 78 -10.07 2.37 21.08
N ARG A 79 -11.27 1.82 20.79
CA ARG A 79 -11.39 0.60 19.96
C ARG A 79 -10.72 0.77 18.60
N ASN A 80 -10.85 1.97 18.02
CA ASN A 80 -10.16 2.32 16.80
C ASN A 80 -8.63 2.46 17.00
N ALA A 81 -8.16 2.83 18.19
CA ALA A 81 -6.73 2.96 18.48
C ALA A 81 -6.01 1.59 18.51
N VAL A 82 -6.61 0.56 19.11
CA VAL A 82 -6.08 -0.82 19.08
C VAL A 82 -6.00 -1.32 17.65
N ARG A 83 -7.10 -1.20 16.89
CA ARG A 83 -7.16 -1.60 15.48
C ARG A 83 -6.10 -0.88 14.63
N GLN A 84 -6.02 0.44 14.74
CA GLN A 84 -5.04 1.24 14.00
C GLN A 84 -3.60 0.91 14.39
N THR A 85 -3.37 0.54 15.66
CA THR A 85 -2.05 0.10 16.14
C THR A 85 -1.69 -1.25 15.54
N ALA A 86 -2.62 -2.21 15.54
CA ALA A 86 -2.43 -3.51 14.94
C ALA A 86 -2.15 -3.42 13.43
N ASP A 87 -2.94 -2.63 12.70
CA ASP A 87 -2.76 -2.39 11.26
C ASP A 87 -1.41 -1.71 10.98
N ARG A 88 -0.97 -0.79 11.85
CA ARG A 88 0.33 -0.13 11.73
C ARG A 88 1.48 -1.10 11.97
N VAL A 89 1.41 -1.91 13.02
CA VAL A 89 2.43 -2.93 13.32
C VAL A 89 2.52 -3.93 12.17
N LEU A 90 1.37 -4.33 11.60
CA LEU A 90 1.31 -5.19 10.42
C LEU A 90 2.01 -4.54 9.22
N ALA A 91 1.71 -3.27 8.94
CA ALA A 91 2.36 -2.53 7.85
C ALA A 91 3.87 -2.33 8.06
N VAL A 92 4.33 -2.14 9.31
CA VAL A 92 5.75 -2.06 9.66
C VAL A 92 6.44 -3.42 9.48
N ALA A 93 5.80 -4.51 9.91
CA ALA A 93 6.30 -5.88 9.70
C ALA A 93 6.44 -6.20 8.20
N ALA A 94 5.53 -5.66 7.38
CA ALA A 94 5.58 -5.77 5.93
C ALA A 94 6.79 -5.02 5.29
N ARG A 95 7.49 -4.17 6.07
CA ARG A 95 8.63 -3.33 5.65
C ARG A 95 8.32 -2.37 4.50
N GLY A 96 7.05 -2.01 4.28
CA GLY A 96 6.66 -1.13 3.17
C GLY A 96 6.91 -1.70 1.77
N ARG A 97 7.11 -3.01 1.63
CA ARG A 97 7.35 -3.67 0.33
C ARG A 97 6.10 -3.66 -0.55
N THR A 98 4.94 -3.82 0.06
CA THR A 98 3.63 -3.86 -0.62
C THR A 98 3.01 -2.47 -0.72
N ARG A 99 2.08 -2.27 -1.67
CA ARG A 99 1.34 -1.00 -1.75
C ARG A 99 0.42 -0.80 -0.55
N TRP A 100 -0.24 -1.86 -0.08
CA TRP A 100 -1.12 -1.75 1.07
C TRP A 100 -0.37 -1.32 2.34
N SER A 101 0.83 -1.86 2.59
CA SER A 101 1.63 -1.47 3.75
C SER A 101 2.10 -0.02 3.67
N ARG A 102 2.56 0.43 2.49
CA ARG A 102 2.89 1.85 2.27
C ARG A 102 1.69 2.76 2.45
N SER A 103 0.50 2.35 2.01
CA SER A 103 -0.72 3.14 2.15
C SER A 103 -1.09 3.36 3.61
N ILE A 104 -1.00 2.31 4.44
CA ILE A 104 -1.26 2.40 5.88
C ILE A 104 -0.26 3.33 6.56
N LEU A 105 1.04 3.20 6.25
CA LEU A 105 2.08 4.05 6.83
C LEU A 105 1.94 5.53 6.42
N LYS A 106 1.57 5.79 5.15
CA LYS A 106 1.40 7.16 4.63
C LYS A 106 0.13 7.85 5.12
N SER A 107 -0.96 7.13 5.41
CA SER A 107 -2.24 7.77 5.78
C SER A 107 -2.10 8.65 7.03
N ARG A 108 -1.26 8.27 7.98
CA ARG A 108 -0.96 9.05 9.19
C ARG A 108 -0.10 10.27 8.94
N LEU A 109 0.86 10.19 8.02
CA LEU A 109 1.67 11.35 7.63
C LEU A 109 0.79 12.41 6.98
N ASN A 110 -0.15 11.98 6.13
CA ASN A 110 -1.14 12.88 5.53
C ASN A 110 -2.08 13.45 6.61
N MET A 111 -2.59 12.65 7.54
CA MET A 111 -3.46 13.15 8.63
C MET A 111 -2.72 14.14 9.56
N LYS A 112 -1.45 13.87 9.89
CA LYS A 112 -0.62 14.79 10.68
C LYS A 112 -0.35 16.07 9.89
N LEU A 113 0.08 15.96 8.64
CA LEU A 113 0.34 17.12 7.80
C LEU A 113 -0.93 17.95 7.59
N ASP A 114 -2.09 17.33 7.41
CA ASP A 114 -3.38 17.99 7.32
C ASP A 114 -3.81 18.64 8.64
N SER A 115 -3.39 18.09 9.78
CA SER A 115 -3.62 18.73 11.09
C SER A 115 -2.76 19.99 11.30
N TYR A 116 -1.59 20.07 10.65
CA TYR A 116 -0.71 21.25 10.66
C TYR A 116 -1.03 22.25 9.55
N ARG A 117 -1.78 21.85 8.52
CA ARG A 117 -2.26 22.80 7.50
C ARG A 117 -3.38 23.64 8.12
N PRO A 118 -3.34 24.99 7.98
CA PRO A 118 -4.48 25.80 8.39
C PRO A 118 -5.70 25.29 7.62
N LYS A 119 -6.73 24.86 8.36
CA LYS A 119 -8.03 24.51 7.81
C LYS A 119 -8.54 25.77 7.10
N LYS A 120 -8.23 25.91 5.81
CA LYS A 120 -8.91 26.89 4.96
C LYS A 120 -10.37 26.48 5.07
N HIS A 121 -11.15 27.24 5.85
CA HIS A 121 -12.59 27.11 5.86
C HIS A 121 -12.98 27.14 4.39
N LYS A 122 -13.40 25.98 3.86
CA LYS A 122 -14.11 25.93 2.60
C LYS A 122 -15.29 26.85 2.86
N ARG A 123 -15.22 28.07 2.32
CA ARG A 123 -16.34 29.01 2.36
C ARG A 123 -17.55 28.19 1.96
N LEU A 124 -18.53 28.11 2.85
CA LEU A 124 -19.84 27.58 2.50
C LEU A 124 -20.25 28.38 1.27
N LYS A 125 -20.17 27.73 0.10
CA LYS A 125 -20.74 28.30 -1.11
C LYS A 125 -22.22 28.43 -0.78
N VAL A 126 -22.71 29.67 -0.81
CA VAL A 126 -24.11 30.04 -0.86
C VAL A 126 -24.89 28.99 -1.68
N PRO A 127 -26.10 28.57 -1.27
CA PRO A 127 -26.93 27.67 -2.07
C PRO A 127 -27.39 28.39 -3.34
N GLY A 128 -26.48 28.48 -4.32
CA GLY A 128 -26.75 28.91 -5.67
C GLY A 128 -27.08 27.66 -6.48
N ASP A 129 -28.33 27.60 -6.91
CA ASP A 129 -28.89 26.65 -7.87
C ASP A 129 -27.88 26.29 -8.98
N ILE A 130 -27.43 25.04 -8.99
CA ILE A 130 -26.78 24.43 -10.14
C ILE A 130 -27.51 23.12 -10.40
N ARG A 131 -28.70 23.26 -11.00
CA ARG A 131 -29.14 22.46 -12.14
C ARG A 131 -28.67 21.02 -12.07
N SER A 132 -29.50 20.18 -11.45
CA SER A 132 -29.41 18.73 -11.45
C SER A 132 -28.94 18.21 -12.81
N LYS A 133 -27.63 17.89 -12.92
CA LYS A 133 -27.13 17.13 -14.06
C LYS A 133 -27.75 15.75 -13.95
N LYS A 134 -28.77 15.52 -14.79
CA LYS A 134 -29.31 14.21 -15.17
C LYS A 134 -28.20 13.15 -15.08
N PRO A 135 -28.41 12.00 -14.41
CA PRO A 135 -27.44 10.93 -14.44
C PRO A 135 -27.32 10.47 -15.90
N VAL A 136 -26.23 10.88 -16.55
CA VAL A 136 -25.80 10.28 -17.82
C VAL A 136 -25.75 8.78 -17.56
N ALA A 137 -26.48 8.04 -18.39
CA ALA A 137 -26.75 6.62 -18.29
C ALA A 137 -25.65 5.88 -17.53
N SER A 138 -26.04 5.23 -16.42
CA SER A 138 -25.16 4.29 -15.74
C SER A 138 -24.82 3.18 -16.74
N ASN A 139 -23.72 3.34 -17.48
CA ASN A 139 -23.11 2.26 -18.21
C ASN A 139 -22.80 1.21 -17.15
N ARG A 140 -23.71 0.22 -17.03
CA ARG A 140 -23.64 -0.85 -16.04
C ARG A 140 -22.34 -1.56 -16.35
N LEU A 141 -21.31 -1.22 -15.60
CA LEU A 141 -20.00 -1.82 -15.78
C LEU A 141 -20.19 -3.34 -15.72
N PRO A 142 -19.46 -4.10 -16.54
CA PRO A 142 -19.45 -5.55 -16.46
C PRO A 142 -19.33 -6.00 -15.00
N ALA A 143 -20.03 -7.08 -14.62
CA ALA A 143 -20.07 -7.55 -13.22
C ALA A 143 -18.65 -7.73 -12.63
N VAL A 144 -17.71 -8.19 -13.46
CA VAL A 144 -16.29 -8.30 -13.13
C VAL A 144 -15.70 -6.95 -12.73
N GLN A 145 -15.88 -5.90 -13.54
CA GLN A 145 -15.34 -4.56 -13.24
C GLN A 145 -15.90 -3.97 -11.94
N ARG A 146 -17.17 -4.26 -11.58
CA ARG A 146 -17.73 -3.87 -10.28
C ARG A 146 -17.01 -4.55 -9.12
N LYS A 147 -16.75 -5.86 -9.23
CA LYS A 147 -15.99 -6.62 -8.23
C LYS A 147 -14.54 -6.14 -8.13
N VAL A 148 -13.88 -5.83 -9.25
CA VAL A 148 -12.53 -5.25 -9.26
C VAL A 148 -12.49 -3.91 -8.51
N ARG A 149 -13.44 -3.02 -8.79
CA ARG A 149 -13.53 -1.73 -8.06
C ARG A 149 -13.81 -1.91 -6.58
N PHE A 150 -14.66 -2.89 -6.22
CA PHE A 150 -14.94 -3.21 -4.84
C PHE A 150 -13.67 -3.70 -4.12
N LEU A 151 -12.95 -4.65 -4.72
CA LEU A 151 -11.70 -5.16 -4.17
C LEU A 151 -10.63 -4.06 -4.02
N GLY A 152 -10.50 -3.16 -5.00
CA GLY A 152 -9.60 -2.02 -4.91
C GLY A 152 -9.94 -1.00 -3.81
N ARG A 153 -11.18 -0.98 -3.32
CA ARG A 153 -11.59 -0.19 -2.14
C ARG A 153 -11.35 -0.92 -0.82
N LEU A 154 -11.39 -2.24 -0.83
CA LEU A 154 -11.19 -3.08 0.35
C LEU A 154 -9.71 -3.17 0.73
N VAL A 155 -8.83 -3.37 -0.25
CA VAL A 155 -7.39 -3.46 -0.03
C VAL A 155 -6.78 -2.05 0.06
N PRO A 156 -6.06 -1.72 1.14
CA PRO A 156 -5.47 -0.39 1.31
C PRO A 156 -4.59 0.00 0.11
N GLY A 157 -4.76 1.22 -0.40
CA GLY A 157 -3.90 1.76 -1.48
C GLY A 157 -4.10 1.16 -2.87
N CYS A 158 -5.13 0.35 -3.10
CA CYS A 158 -5.30 -0.43 -4.33
C CYS A 158 -6.44 0.05 -5.26
N ARG A 159 -6.94 1.28 -5.08
CA ARG A 159 -8.12 1.80 -5.80
C ARG A 159 -7.94 1.92 -7.32
N GLU A 160 -6.71 2.13 -7.79
CA GLU A 160 -6.37 2.46 -9.18
C GLU A 160 -5.28 1.51 -9.72
N LEU A 161 -5.38 0.22 -9.38
CA LEU A 161 -4.45 -0.81 -9.85
C LEU A 161 -5.01 -1.60 -11.04
N SER A 162 -4.09 -2.12 -11.87
CA SER A 162 -4.44 -3.15 -12.85
C SER A 162 -4.86 -4.44 -12.11
N LEU A 163 -5.78 -5.20 -12.72
CA LEU A 163 -6.34 -6.40 -12.09
C LEU A 163 -5.28 -7.40 -11.59
N PRO A 164 -4.22 -7.76 -12.35
CA PRO A 164 -3.22 -8.71 -11.86
C PRO A 164 -2.48 -8.22 -10.62
N LYS A 165 -2.13 -6.92 -10.59
CA LYS A 165 -1.46 -6.32 -9.43
C LYS A 165 -2.37 -6.15 -8.23
N LEU A 166 -3.66 -5.91 -8.47
CA LEU A 166 -4.67 -5.87 -7.40
C LEU A 166 -4.81 -7.24 -6.73
N LEU A 167 -4.84 -8.33 -7.51
CA LEU A 167 -4.95 -9.68 -6.96
C LEU A 167 -3.69 -10.07 -6.17
N GLU A 168 -2.49 -9.75 -6.67
CA GLU A 168 -1.23 -9.96 -5.95
C GLU A 168 -1.22 -9.28 -4.57
N GLU A 169 -1.61 -7.99 -4.53
CA GLU A 169 -1.70 -7.23 -3.27
C GLU A 169 -2.84 -7.72 -2.37
N ALA A 170 -3.96 -8.17 -2.93
CA ALA A 170 -5.08 -8.72 -2.18
C ALA A 170 -4.73 -10.03 -1.50
N THR A 171 -4.09 -10.96 -2.21
CA THR A 171 -3.65 -12.24 -1.65
C THR A 171 -2.62 -12.05 -0.54
N ASP A 172 -1.63 -11.16 -0.71
CA ASP A 172 -0.67 -10.84 0.37
C ASP A 172 -1.37 -10.19 1.57
N TYR A 173 -2.34 -9.30 1.35
CA TYR A 173 -3.08 -8.65 2.44
C TYR A 173 -3.97 -9.62 3.21
N ILE A 174 -4.61 -10.60 2.54
CA ILE A 174 -5.38 -11.67 3.20
C ILE A 174 -4.47 -12.47 4.13
N ALA A 175 -3.33 -12.96 3.63
CA ALA A 175 -2.39 -13.72 4.44
C ALA A 175 -1.85 -12.90 5.64
N ALA A 176 -1.61 -11.60 5.44
CA ALA A 176 -1.20 -10.69 6.51
C ALA A 176 -2.28 -10.55 7.59
N LEU A 177 -3.55 -10.42 7.19
CA LEU A 177 -4.68 -10.34 8.11
C LEU A 177 -4.91 -11.65 8.87
N GLU A 178 -4.76 -12.80 8.20
CA GLU A 178 -4.84 -14.11 8.84
C GLU A 178 -3.78 -14.25 9.94
N MET A 179 -2.53 -13.86 9.66
CA MET A 179 -1.47 -13.84 10.68
C MET A 179 -1.82 -12.94 11.87
N GLN A 180 -2.31 -11.73 11.59
CA GLN A 180 -2.72 -10.79 12.62
C GLN A 180 -3.82 -11.38 13.51
N ILE A 181 -4.83 -12.03 12.92
CA ILE A 181 -5.91 -12.68 13.67
C ILE A 181 -5.34 -13.80 14.55
N ARG A 182 -4.51 -14.71 14.00
CA ARG A 182 -3.89 -15.78 14.80
C ARG A 182 -3.08 -15.23 15.99
N ALA A 183 -2.28 -14.20 15.75
CA ALA A 183 -1.47 -13.57 16.80
C ALA A 183 -2.34 -12.91 17.87
N MET A 184 -3.36 -12.15 17.47
CA MET A 184 -4.25 -11.47 18.42
C MET A 184 -5.08 -12.47 19.24
N THR A 185 -5.53 -13.58 18.63
CA THR A 185 -6.20 -14.67 19.34
C THR A 185 -5.28 -15.34 20.35
N ALA A 186 -4.02 -15.61 19.99
CA ALA A 186 -3.05 -16.18 20.92
C ALA A 186 -2.79 -15.26 22.13
N VAL A 187 -2.63 -13.95 21.89
CA VAL A 187 -2.49 -12.96 22.96
C VAL A 187 -3.73 -12.92 23.86
N ALA A 188 -4.93 -12.91 23.29
CA ALA A 188 -6.17 -12.92 24.05
C ALA A 188 -6.32 -14.22 24.88
N GLY A 189 -5.91 -15.36 24.34
CA GLY A 189 -5.90 -16.64 25.06
C GLY A 189 -5.06 -16.59 26.34
N VAL A 190 -3.87 -15.98 26.28
CA VAL A 190 -2.98 -15.82 27.44
C VAL A 190 -3.50 -14.79 28.46
N LEU A 191 -4.32 -13.82 28.03
CA LEU A 191 -4.91 -12.83 28.95
C LEU A 191 -6.19 -13.33 29.63
N ASN A 192 -6.82 -14.35 29.06
CA ASN A 192 -8.08 -14.93 29.55
C ASN A 192 -7.87 -16.27 30.28
N SER A 193 -6.64 -16.78 30.30
CA SER A 193 -6.20 -17.96 31.05
C SER A 193 -5.79 -17.58 32.47
#